data_AF-A0A1G0HZW3-F1
#
_entry.id   AF-A0A1G0HZW3-F1
#
_cell.length_a   1.000
_cell.length_b   1.000
_cell.length_c   1.000
_cell.angle_alpha   90.00
_cell.angle_beta   90.00
_cell.angle_gamma   90.00
#
_symmetry.space_group_name_H-M   'P 1'
#
loop_
_entity.id
_entity.type
_entity.pdbx_description
1 polymer ?
#
loop_
_entity_poly.entity_id
_entity_poly.type
_entity_poly.pdbx_seq_one_letter_code
_entity_poly.pdbx_strand_id
1 'polypeptide(L)' 'MVGRKHEIARLQSDFYRDRYRKTLRWLMGSVFIMFVLLTIIIYFVLFQPQQRYYANTTEGKILPMQQLRR' A
#
# COMPACT_ATOMS: atom_id res chain seq x y z
N MET A 1 -6.06 -22.46 48.63
CA MET A 1 -5.96 -22.63 47.16
C MET A 1 -6.02 -21.28 46.41
N VAL A 2 -5.16 -20.32 46.77
CA VAL A 2 -5.16 -18.96 46.18
C VAL A 2 -4.14 -18.83 45.05
N GLY A 3 -3.05 -19.62 45.06
CA GLY A 3 -1.98 -19.58 44.05
C GLY A 3 -2.43 -19.85 42.61
N ARG A 4 -3.28 -20.86 42.37
CA ARG A 4 -3.76 -21.21 41.01
C ARG A 4 -4.50 -20.06 40.31
N LYS A 5 -5.25 -19.24 41.06
CA LYS A 5 -6.01 -18.12 40.47
C LYS A 5 -5.07 -17.02 39.95
N HIS A 6 -3.97 -16.78 40.64
CA HIS A 6 -2.96 -15.80 40.21
C HIS A 6 -2.15 -16.29 39.01
N GLU A 7 -1.84 -17.59 38.94
CA GLU A 7 -1.17 -18.18 37.78
C GLU A 7 -2.01 -18.09 36.51
N ILE A 8 -3.32 -18.39 36.60
CA ILE A 8 -4.25 -18.30 35.46
C ILE A 8 -4.40 -16.84 34.98
N ALA A 9 -4.51 -15.88 35.90
CA ALA A 9 -4.59 -14.46 35.56
C ALA A 9 -3.32 -13.95 34.86
N ARG A 10 -2.15 -14.41 35.31
CA ARG A 10 -0.86 -14.05 34.71
C ARG A 10 -0.71 -14.63 33.30
N LEU A 11 -1.10 -15.89 33.10
CA LEU A 11 -1.10 -16.54 31.80
C LEU A 11 -2.03 -15.84 30.79
N GLN A 12 -3.22 -15.40 31.22
CA GLN A 12 -4.13 -14.63 30.36
C GLN A 12 -3.56 -13.25 29.98
N SER A 13 -2.94 -12.56 30.93
CA SER A 13 -2.29 -11.26 30.67
C SER A 13 -1.17 -11.37 29.65
N ASP A 14 -0.27 -12.35 29.80
CA ASP A 14 0.85 -12.54 28.88
C ASP A 14 0.38 -12.96 27.49
N PHE A 15 -0.62 -13.85 27.40
CA PHE A 15 -1.24 -14.24 26.13
C PHE A 15 -1.87 -13.05 25.39
N TYR A 16 -2.58 -12.18 26.12
CA TYR A 16 -3.18 -10.98 25.55
C TYR A 16 -2.10 -10.02 25.04
N ARG A 17 -1.03 -9.84 25.81
CA ARG A 17 0.08 -8.94 25.46
C ARG A 17 0.81 -9.36 24.19
N ASP A 18 1.02 -10.66 23.99
CA ASP A 18 1.67 -11.20 22.80
C ASP A 18 0.77 -11.12 21.56
N ARG A 19 -0.51 -11.47 21.71
CA ARG A 19 -1.50 -11.30 20.63
C ARG A 19 -1.61 -9.83 20.22
N TYR A 20 -1.65 -8.92 21.19
CA TYR A 20 -1.70 -7.48 20.95
C TYR A 20 -0.47 -7.00 20.17
N ARG A 21 0.75 -7.36 20.59
CA ARG A 21 1.98 -7.00 19.85
C ARG A 21 2.04 -7.60 18.45
N LYS A 22 1.50 -8.80 18.25
CA LYS A 22 1.41 -9.42 16.92
C LYS A 22 0.45 -8.62 16.03
N THR A 23 -0.75 -8.32 16.52
CA THR A 23 -1.73 -7.51 15.78
C THR A 23 -1.22 -6.11 15.50
N LEU A 24 -0.54 -5.47 16.47
CA LEU A 24 0.08 -4.16 16.29
C LEU A 24 1.15 -4.17 15.20
N ARG A 25 1.97 -5.23 15.11
CA ARG A 25 2.94 -5.40 14.02
C ARG A 25 2.26 -5.54 12.66
N TRP A 26 1.17 -6.31 12.57
CA TRP A 26 0.39 -6.41 11.33
C TRP A 26 -0.22 -5.07 10.94
N LEU A 27 -0.75 -4.32 11.91
CA LEU A 27 -1.30 -2.99 11.68
C LEU A 27 -0.23 -2.01 11.16
N MET A 28 0.95 -1.97 11.79
CA MET A 28 2.07 -1.17 11.32
C MET A 28 2.51 -1.57 9.90
N GLY A 29 2.55 -2.87 9.60
CA GLY A 29 2.84 -3.35 8.25
C GLY A 29 1.80 -2.88 7.23
N SER A 30 0.51 -2.91 7.57
CA SER A 30 -0.56 -2.41 6.70
C SER A 30 -0.44 -0.91 6.44
N VAL A 31 -0.15 -0.11 7.48
CA VAL A 31 0.07 1.33 7.33
C VAL A 31 1.28 1.60 6.43
N PHE A 32 2.37 0.85 6.60
CA PHE A 32 3.55 0.97 5.73
C PHE A 32 3.23 0.65 4.26
N ILE A 33 2.48 -0.43 4.00
CA ILE A 33 2.04 -0.78 2.64
C ILE A 33 1.20 0.34 2.02
N MET A 34 0.31 0.98 2.79
CA MET A 34 -0.47 2.12 2.30
C MET A 34 0.44 3.29 1.88
N PHE A 35 1.46 3.61 2.66
CA PHE A 35 2.44 4.64 2.29
C PHE A 35 3.18 4.31 0.99
N VAL A 36 3.62 3.06 0.84
CA VAL A 36 4.30 2.60 -0.39
C VAL A 36 3.37 2.71 -1.61
N LEU A 37 2.11 2.31 -1.48
CA LEU A 37 1.13 2.45 -2.56
C LEU A 37 0.91 3.92 -2.95
N LEU A 38 0.80 4.81 -1.95
CA LEU A 38 0.65 6.24 -2.20
C LEU A 38 1.86 6.82 -2.94
N THR A 39 3.09 6.49 -2.53
CA THR A 39 4.29 7.01 -3.20
C THR A 39 4.40 6.49 -4.63
N ILE A 40 4.04 5.22 -4.89
CA ILE A 40 4.01 4.66 -6.26
C ILE A 40 3.00 5.41 -7.13
N ILE A 41 1.79 5.66 -6.62
CA ILE A 41 0.76 6.40 -7.36
C ILE A 41 1.24 7.81 -7.67
N ILE A 42 1.81 8.50 -6.68
CA ILE A 42 2.37 9.85 -6.88
C ILE A 42 3.47 9.82 -7.95
N TYR A 43 4.36 8.83 -7.90
CA TYR A 43 5.40 8.66 -8.92
C TYR A 43 4.79 8.46 -10.32
N PHE A 44 3.78 7.61 -10.47
CA PHE A 44 3.10 7.45 -11.76
C PHE A 44 2.39 8.70 -12.25
N VAL A 45 1.84 9.52 -11.36
CA VAL A 45 1.21 10.79 -11.75
C VAL A 45 2.26 11.80 -12.19
N LEU A 46 3.38 11.92 -11.47
CA LEU A 46 4.42 12.90 -11.76
C LEU A 46 5.29 12.53 -12.96
N PHE A 47 5.61 11.25 -13.12
CA PHE A 47 6.50 10.73 -14.16
C PHE A 47 5.75 10.07 -15.31
N GLN A 48 4.46 10.36 -15.47
CA GLN A 48 3.67 9.85 -16.58
C GLN A 48 4.27 10.37 -17.89
N PRO A 49 4.85 9.51 -18.75
CA PRO A 49 5.33 9.96 -20.05
C PRO A 49 4.11 10.46 -20.83
N GLN A 50 4.19 11.67 -21.38
CA GLN A 50 3.14 12.20 -22.25
C GLN A 50 2.78 11.12 -23.28
N GLN A 51 1.51 10.70 -23.31
CA GLN A 51 1.04 9.73 -24.29
C GLN A 51 1.21 10.38 -25.66
N ARG A 52 2.29 10.00 -26.35
CA ARG A 52 2.52 10.41 -27.73
C ARG A 52 1.56 9.58 -28.56
N TYR A 53 0.38 10.13 -28.80
CA TYR A 53 -0.57 9.56 -29.74
C TYR A 53 0.06 9.68 -31.11
N TYR A 54 0.56 8.56 -31.61
CA TYR A 54 1.04 8.43 -32.96
C TYR A 54 -0.12 7.90 -33.80
N ALA A 55 -0.71 8.77 -34.61
CA ALA A 55 -1.56 8.31 -35.70
C ALA A 55 -0.66 7.96 -36.88
N ASN A 56 -0.71 6.71 -37.31
CA ASN A 56 -0.08 6.29 -38.55
C ASN A 56 -0.98 6.74 -39.69
N THR A 57 -0.54 7.70 -40.51
CA THR A 57 -1.22 7.98 -41.78
C THR A 57 -0.84 6.90 -42.79
N THR A 58 -1.69 6.70 -43.80
CA THR A 58 -1.42 5.80 -44.94
C THR A 58 -0.14 6.13 -45.71
N GLU A 59 0.48 7.29 -45.44
CA GLU A 59 1.75 7.75 -46.02
C GLU A 59 2.98 7.48 -45.13
N GLY A 60 2.82 6.77 -44.00
CA GLY A 60 3.94 6.42 -43.11
C GLY A 60 4.55 7.60 -42.34
N LYS A 61 3.85 8.76 -42.30
CA LYS A 61 4.29 9.92 -41.52
C LYS A 61 3.73 9.86 -40.10
N ILE A 62 4.63 9.94 -39.14
CA ILE A 62 4.32 9.96 -37.71
C ILE A 62 3.92 11.39 -37.33
N LEU A 63 2.61 11.64 -37.21
CA LEU A 63 2.11 12.94 -36.74
C LEU A 63 1.91 12.90 -35.22
N PRO A 64 2.48 13.85 -34.46
CA PRO A 64 2.19 13.97 -33.03
C PRO A 64 0.76 14.47 -32.84
N MET A 65 -0.16 13.60 -32.42
CA MET A 65 -1.50 14.03 -32.01
C MET A 65 -1.47 14.59 -30.59
N GLN A 66 -1.92 15.82 -30.42
CA GLN A 66 -2.17 16.39 -29.10
C GLN A 66 -3.31 15.61 -28.42
N GLN A 67 -3.07 15.22 -27.18
CA GLN A 67 -4.03 14.53 -26.32
C GLN A 67 -5.30 15.39 -26.17
N LEU A 68 -6.43 14.88 -26.67
CA LEU A 68 -7.72 15.58 -26.54
C LEU A 68 -8.13 15.52 -25.07
N ARG A 69 -7.93 16.64 -24.36
CA ARG A 69 -8.22 16.82 -22.93
C ARG A 69 -9.74 16.63 -22.72
N ARG A 70 -10.12 15.64 -21.90
CA ARG A 70 -11.50 15.41 -21.46
C ARG A 70 -11.68 15.82 -20.01
#